data_AF-A0A9D7SWP2-F1
#
_entry.id   AF-A0A9D7SWP2-F1
#
_cell.length_a   1.000
_cell.length_b   1.000
_cell.length_c   1.000
_cell.angle_alpha   90.00
_cell.angle_beta   90.00
_cell.angle_gamma   90.00
#
_symmetry.space_group_name_H-M   'P 1'
#
loop_
_entity.id
_entity.type
_entity.pdbx_description
1 polymer ?
#
loop_
_entity_poly.entity_id
_entity_poly.type
_entity_poly.pdbx_seq_one_letter_code
_entity_poly.pdbx_strand_id
1 'polypeptide(L)'
;MSYQKDISPIVMAHCSPCHFPDSGKKLPLNTYEAMTTNIEKVLFRVQLPLTDEKFMPWKSKKEPLSDSLIQVIKLWRDQAMPM
;
A
#
# COMPACT_ATOMS: atom_id res chain seq x y z
N MET A 1 -7.40 -8.13 -12.85
CA MET A 1 -7.10 -6.91 -12.08
C MET A 1 -5.88 -6.25 -12.73
N SER A 2 -5.60 -4.98 -12.48
CA SER A 2 -4.37 -4.32 -12.96
C SER A 2 -3.87 -3.27 -11.97
N TYR A 3 -2.60 -2.93 -12.07
CA TYR A 3 -2.01 -1.88 -11.24
C TYR A 3 -2.68 -0.54 -11.50
N GLN A 4 -2.82 -0.10 -12.76
CA GLN A 4 -3.39 1.23 -13.01
C GLN A 4 -4.84 1.35 -12.55
N LYS A 5 -5.64 0.29 -12.71
CA LYS A 5 -7.08 0.34 -12.43
C LYS A 5 -7.39 0.11 -10.95
N ASP A 6 -6.73 -0.87 -10.34
CA ASP A 6 -7.15 -1.40 -9.03
C ASP A 6 -6.21 -1.00 -7.88
N ILE A 7 -4.90 -0.81 -8.16
CA ILE A 7 -3.88 -0.59 -7.11
C ILE A 7 -3.44 0.87 -7.01
N SER A 8 -3.16 1.52 -8.13
CA SER A 8 -2.73 2.92 -8.16
C SER A 8 -3.70 3.85 -7.41
N PRO A 9 -5.04 3.73 -7.54
CA PRO A 9 -5.97 4.54 -6.76
C PRO A 9 -5.85 4.32 -5.24
N ILE A 10 -5.62 3.08 -4.80
CA ILE A 10 -5.44 2.76 -3.37
C ILE A 10 -4.17 3.42 -2.85
N VAL A 11 -3.06 3.30 -3.60
CA VAL A 11 -1.77 3.90 -3.21
C VAL A 11 -1.90 5.43 -3.12
N MET A 12 -2.55 6.07 -4.09
CA MET A 12 -2.79 7.50 -4.07
C MET A 12 -3.63 7.97 -2.89
N ALA A 13 -4.71 7.25 -2.56
CA ALA A 13 -5.61 7.65 -1.48
C ALA A 13 -5.00 7.40 -0.09
N HIS A 14 -4.36 6.24 0.11
CA HIS A 14 -4.02 5.74 1.44
C HIS A 14 -2.52 5.79 1.78
N CYS A 15 -1.61 5.79 0.81
CA CYS A 15 -0.17 5.81 1.06
C CYS A 15 0.46 7.22 0.91
N SER A 16 -0.22 8.11 0.19
CA SER A 16 0.14 9.53 0.10
C SER A 16 -0.12 10.25 1.43
N PRO A 17 0.68 11.25 1.82
CA PRO A 17 1.90 11.73 1.13
C PRO A 17 3.16 10.93 1.51
N CYS A 18 3.11 10.13 2.58
CA CYS A 18 4.30 9.56 3.21
C CYS A 18 5.20 8.74 2.27
N HIS A 19 4.59 8.02 1.32
CA HIS A 19 5.24 7.14 0.34
C HIS A 19 5.18 7.69 -1.10
N PHE A 20 5.30 9.00 -1.28
CA PHE A 20 5.34 9.68 -2.59
C PHE A 20 6.63 10.51 -2.72
N PRO A 21 7.21 10.65 -3.94
CA PRO A 21 8.55 11.21 -4.13
C PRO A 21 8.65 12.68 -3.70
N ASP A 22 7.65 13.50 -4.01
CA ASP A 22 7.77 14.96 -3.83
C ASP A 22 7.36 15.45 -2.42
N SER A 23 6.58 14.65 -1.69
CA SER A 23 5.98 15.04 -0.41
C SER A 23 6.26 14.05 0.73
N GLY A 24 6.74 12.86 0.40
CA GLY A 24 6.99 11.78 1.33
C GLY A 24 8.42 11.76 1.84
N LYS A 25 8.59 11.19 3.04
CA LYS A 25 9.91 10.91 3.65
C LYS A 25 10.22 9.42 3.71
N LYS A 26 9.30 8.57 3.22
CA LYS A 26 9.45 7.12 3.20
C LYS A 26 9.67 6.67 1.76
N LEU A 27 10.09 5.41 1.60
CA LEU A 27 10.27 4.78 0.30
C LEU A 27 9.06 5.05 -0.60
N PRO A 28 9.21 5.67 -1.78
CA PRO A 28 8.09 5.89 -2.68
C PRO A 28 7.47 4.55 -3.11
N LEU A 29 6.14 4.46 -3.10
CA LEU A 29 5.39 3.26 -3.49
C LEU A 29 4.39 3.53 -4.64
N ASN A 30 4.42 4.73 -5.21
CA ASN A 30 3.47 5.23 -6.20
C ASN A 30 3.71 4.75 -7.65
N THR A 31 4.71 3.88 -7.86
CA THR A 31 4.97 3.26 -9.16
C THR A 31 4.72 1.76 -9.09
N TYR A 32 4.39 1.16 -10.23
CA TYR A 32 4.22 -0.29 -10.34
C TYR A 32 5.45 -1.04 -9.82
N GLU A 33 6.64 -0.68 -10.31
CA GLU A 33 7.90 -1.33 -9.94
C GLU A 33 8.18 -1.25 -8.44
N ALA A 34 7.96 -0.09 -7.82
CA ALA A 34 8.16 0.07 -6.39
C ALA A 34 7.15 -0.74 -5.58
N MET A 35 5.88 -0.74 -6.00
CA MET A 35 4.81 -1.48 -5.33
C MET A 35 5.02 -3.00 -5.43
N THR A 36 5.35 -3.52 -6.62
CA THR A 36 5.60 -4.96 -6.81
C THR A 36 6.83 -5.43 -6.06
N THR A 37 7.92 -4.67 -6.08
CA THR A 37 9.16 -4.99 -5.35
C THR A 37 8.93 -5.06 -3.83
N ASN A 38 7.95 -4.32 -3.30
CA ASN A 38 7.71 -4.19 -1.86
C ASN A 38 6.41 -4.86 -1.38
N ILE A 39 5.70 -5.60 -2.24
CA ILE A 39 4.33 -6.06 -1.99
C ILE A 39 4.17 -6.84 -0.68
N GLU A 40 5.08 -7.77 -0.38
CA GLU A 40 5.03 -8.58 0.84
C GLU A 40 5.20 -7.72 2.10
N LYS A 41 6.09 -6.73 2.03
CA LYS A 41 6.32 -5.81 3.14
C LYS A 41 5.13 -4.87 3.33
N VAL A 42 4.50 -4.43 2.25
CA VAL A 42 3.29 -3.61 2.31
C VAL A 42 2.17 -4.42 2.97
N LEU A 43 1.87 -5.61 2.45
CA LEU A 43 0.83 -6.48 2.99
C LEU A 43 1.08 -6.82 4.46
N PHE A 44 2.32 -7.15 4.83
CA PHE A 44 2.66 -7.38 6.23
C PHE A 44 2.30 -6.19 7.11
N ARG A 45 2.74 -4.97 6.75
CA ARG A 45 2.61 -3.79 7.62
C ARG A 45 1.20 -3.24 7.73
N VAL A 46 0.38 -3.32 6.68
CA VAL A 46 -1.01 -2.81 6.72
C VAL A 46 -1.97 -3.74 7.47
N GLN A 47 -1.53 -4.95 7.79
CA GLN A 47 -2.32 -5.95 8.53
C GLN A 47 -1.91 -6.08 10.00
N LEU A 48 -0.90 -5.33 10.46
CA LEU A 48 -0.48 -5.38 11.86
C LEU A 48 -1.55 -4.79 12.79
N PRO A 49 -1.55 -5.14 14.08
CA PRO A 49 -2.36 -4.44 15.06
C PRO A 49 -2.03 -2.95 15.08
N LEU A 50 -3.03 -2.09 15.30
CA LEU A 50 -2.84 -0.63 15.38
C LEU A 50 -1.83 -0.20 16.46
N THR A 51 -1.65 -1.04 17.48
CA THR A 51 -0.69 -0.84 18.58
C THR A 51 0.74 -1.23 18.21
N ASP A 52 0.96 -1.90 17.08
CA ASP A 52 2.28 -2.33 16.62
C ASP A 52 3.07 -1.16 16.01
N GLU A 53 4.33 -1.02 16.40
CA GLU A 53 5.19 0.08 15.94
C GLU A 53 5.50 0.05 14.44
N LYS A 54 5.32 -1.10 13.80
CA LYS A 54 5.55 -1.30 12.36
C LYS A 54 4.26 -1.12 11.56
N PHE A 55 3.10 -1.01 12.20
CA PHE A 55 1.82 -0.82 11.53
C PHE A 55 1.86 0.37 10.57
N MET A 56 1.24 0.19 9.40
CA MET A 56 1.05 1.25 8.44
C MET A 56 -0.45 1.49 8.21
N PRO A 57 -0.90 2.76 8.27
CA PRO A 57 -0.08 3.97 8.35
C PRO A 57 0.37 4.32 9.79
N TRP A 58 1.67 4.58 10.00
CA TRP A 58 2.25 4.87 11.33
C TRP A 58 1.82 6.25 11.84
N LYS A 59 1.07 6.29 12.96
CA LYS A 59 0.61 7.52 13.62
C LYS A 59 -0.03 8.53 12.66
N SER A 60 -0.72 8.03 11.63
CA SER A 60 -1.45 8.87 10.68
C SER A 60 -2.85 9.20 11.20
N LYS A 61 -3.38 10.36 10.81
CA LYS A 61 -4.79 10.71 11.01
C LYS A 61 -5.70 10.09 9.94
N LYS A 62 -5.12 9.49 8.89
CA LYS A 62 -5.89 8.76 7.87
C LYS A 62 -6.27 7.40 8.42
N GLU A 63 -7.48 6.97 8.09
CA GLU A 63 -7.94 5.63 8.38
C GLU A 63 -7.01 4.58 7.73
N PRO A 64 -6.74 3.46 8.44
CA PRO A 64 -6.18 2.26 7.85
C PRO A 64 -6.87 1.81 6.57
N LEU A 65 -6.20 0.94 5.81
CA LEU A 65 -6.90 0.20 4.76
C LEU A 65 -7.96 -0.68 5.41
N SER A 66 -9.15 -0.71 4.82
CA SER A 66 -10.17 -1.69 5.19
C SER A 66 -9.79 -3.09 4.70
N ASP A 67 -10.38 -4.12 5.30
CA ASP A 67 -10.15 -5.52 4.92
C ASP A 67 -10.42 -5.76 3.42
N SER A 68 -11.44 -5.11 2.86
CA SER A 68 -11.77 -5.20 1.43
C SER A 68 -10.65 -4.62 0.55
N LEU A 69 -10.04 -3.51 0.93
CA LEU A 69 -8.92 -2.92 0.17
C LEU A 69 -7.65 -3.76 0.30
N ILE A 70 -7.38 -4.31 1.49
CA ILE A 70 -6.28 -5.26 1.69
C ILE A 70 -6.48 -6.49 0.81
N GLN A 71 -7.72 -6.99 0.70
CA GLN A 71 -8.05 -8.13 -0.14
C GLN A 71 -7.83 -7.85 -1.63
N VAL A 72 -8.12 -6.63 -2.11
CA VAL A 72 -7.79 -6.22 -3.49
C VAL A 72 -6.29 -6.32 -3.75
N ILE A 73 -5.45 -5.84 -2.82
CA ILE A 73 -3.99 -5.90 -2.94
C ILE A 73 -3.50 -7.37 -2.93
N LYS A 74 -4.06 -8.22 -2.06
CA LYS A 74 -3.75 -9.66 -2.00
C LYS A 74 -4.09 -10.36 -3.32
N LEU A 75 -5.29 -10.15 -3.86
CA LEU A 75 -5.71 -10.77 -5.11
C LEU A 75 -4.84 -10.32 -6.29
N TRP A 76 -4.44 -9.06 -6.33
CA TRP A 76 -3.51 -8.57 -7.34
C TRP A 76 -2.13 -9.23 -7.21
N ARG A 77 -1.59 -9.37 -5.99
CA ARG A 77 -0.36 -10.14 -5.74
C ARG A 77 -0.50 -11.58 -6.23
N ASP A 78 -1.59 -12.26 -5.87
CA ASP A 78 -1.81 -13.68 -6.17
C ASP A 78 -2.00 -13.93 -7.68
N GLN A 79 -2.42 -12.90 -8.43
CA GLN A 79 -2.48 -12.91 -9.90
C GLN A 79 -1.12 -12.59 -10.57
N ALA A 80 -0.01 -12.66 -9.82
CA ALA A 80 1.32 -12.27 -10.27
C ALA A 80 1.43 -10.80 -10.68
N MET A 81 0.67 -9.93 -10.03
CA MET A 81 0.77 -8.47 -10.13
C MET A 81 0.71 -7.95 -11.58
N PRO A 82 -0.38 -8.18 -12.32
CA PRO A 82 -0.52 -7.65 -13.66
C PRO A 82 -0.44 -6.12 -13.66
N MET A 83 0.31 -5.57 -14.63
CA MET A 83 0.42 -4.12 -14.86
C MET A 83 -0.96 -3.53 -15.17
#